data_AF-A0A4Q3ECI9-F1
#
_entry.id   AF-A0A4Q3ECI9-F1
#
_cell.length_a   1.000
_cell.length_b   1.000
_cell.length_c   1.000
_cell.angle_alpha   90.00
_cell.angle_beta   90.00
_cell.angle_gamma   90.00
#
_symmetry.space_group_name_H-M   'P 1'
#
loop_
_entity.id
_entity.type
_entity.pdbx_description
1 polymer ?
#
loop_
_entity_poly.entity_id
_entity_poly.type
_entity_poly.pdbx_seq_one_letter_code
_entity_poly.pdbx_strand_id
1 'polypeptide(L)'
;MQAKFTEKKYVVTLIFAISLFMLWGVAITMGDVLNKHFQNILHVSKANSGLVQLSLFGAYAVMGIPAGLVMKKFGYKNGVLFGLALYAIGAFLFVPAANSFSFTAFRIALFILACGLATLEA
;
A
#
# COMPACT_ATOMS: atom_id res chain seq x y z
N MET A 1 -32.68 2.27 11.02
CA MET A 1 -32.29 3.63 10.61
C MET A 1 -31.64 3.52 9.23
N GLN A 2 -32.38 3.77 8.14
CA GLN A 2 -31.85 3.63 6.78
C GLN A 2 -30.94 4.82 6.47
N ALA A 3 -29.65 4.57 6.23
CA ALA A 3 -28.72 5.61 5.81
C ALA A 3 -29.13 6.12 4.42
N LYS A 4 -29.51 7.39 4.31
CA LYS A 4 -29.70 8.06 3.02
C LYS A 4 -28.33 8.27 2.38
N PHE A 5 -27.96 7.42 1.42
CA PHE A 5 -26.68 7.44 0.69
C PHE A 5 -26.43 8.70 -0.17
N THR A 6 -27.39 9.63 -0.25
CA THR A 6 -27.36 10.80 -1.16
C THR A 6 -27.38 12.13 -0.39
N GLU A 7 -26.62 12.25 0.69
CA GLU A 7 -26.35 13.57 1.30
C GLU A 7 -25.05 14.15 0.71
N LYS A 8 -25.05 15.45 0.35
CA LYS A 8 -23.87 16.16 -0.19
C LYS A 8 -22.62 16.02 0.69
N LYS A 9 -22.81 15.73 1.98
CA LYS A 9 -21.76 15.48 2.97
C LYS A 9 -20.90 14.24 2.66
N TYR A 10 -21.47 13.20 2.03
CA TYR A 10 -20.73 11.97 1.70
C TYR A 10 -19.98 12.03 0.38
N VAL A 11 -20.30 13.01 -0.49
CA VAL A 11 -19.64 13.19 -1.79
C VAL A 11 -18.14 13.47 -1.61
N VAL A 12 -17.77 14.25 -0.59
CA VAL A 12 -16.36 14.53 -0.28
C VAL A 12 -15.63 13.24 0.12
N THR A 13 -16.23 12.43 1.00
CA THR A 13 -15.67 11.13 1.41
C THR A 13 -15.55 10.17 0.22
N LEU A 14 -16.54 10.16 -0.67
CA LEU A 14 -16.54 9.32 -1.86
C LEU A 14 -15.42 9.73 -2.83
N ILE A 15 -15.28 11.02 -3.13
CA ILE A 15 -14.20 11.53 -3.99
C ILE A 15 -12.84 11.19 -3.40
N PHE A 16 -12.68 11.39 -2.08
CA PHE A 16 -11.45 11.03 -1.38
C PHE A 16 -11.14 9.54 -1.47
N ALA A 17 -12.13 8.67 -1.28
CA ALA A 17 -11.97 7.22 -1.42
C ALA A 17 -11.61 6.81 -2.85
N ILE A 18 -12.24 7.40 -3.87
CA ILE A 18 -11.93 7.15 -5.28
C ILE A 18 -10.49 7.55 -5.60
N SER A 19 -10.06 8.74 -5.16
CA SER A 19 -8.67 9.20 -5.36
C SER A 19 -7.66 8.28 -4.67
N LEU A 20 -7.97 7.79 -3.45
CA LEU A 20 -7.14 6.81 -2.74
C LEU A 20 -7.02 5.49 -3.51
N PHE A 21 -8.13 4.96 -4.03
CA PHE A 21 -8.13 3.76 -4.87
C PHE A 21 -7.35 3.95 -6.18
N MET A 22 -7.41 5.15 -6.76
CA MET A 22 -6.62 5.47 -7.94
C MET A 22 -5.11 5.47 -7.62
N LEU A 23 -4.71 6.14 -6.53
CA LEU A 23 -3.31 6.17 -6.07
C LEU A 23 -2.80 4.77 -5.70
N TRP A 24 -3.66 3.91 -5.13
CA TRP A 24 -3.38 2.51 -4.87
C TRP A 24 -3.01 1.76 -6.17
N GLY A 25 -3.83 1.90 -7.22
CA GLY A 25 -3.59 1.25 -8.52
C GLY A 25 -2.30 1.72 -9.20
N VAL A 26 -1.99 3.02 -9.12
CA VAL A 26 -0.74 3.59 -9.64
C VAL A 26 0.48 3.05 -8.88
N ALA A 27 0.41 2.92 -7.56
CA ALA A 27 1.52 2.42 -6.77
C ALA A 27 1.86 0.96 -7.07
N ILE A 28 0.84 0.09 -7.21
CA ILE A 28 1.04 -1.33 -7.56
C ILE A 28 1.64 -1.45 -8.95
N THR A 29 1.09 -0.75 -9.94
CA THR A 29 1.61 -0.80 -11.32
C THR A 29 3.02 -0.26 -11.44
N MET A 30 3.36 0.83 -10.74
CA MET A 30 4.74 1.32 -10.65
C MET A 30 5.67 0.32 -9.96
N GLY A 31 5.20 -0.34 -8.90
CA GLY A 31 5.92 -1.42 -8.23
C GLY A 31 6.27 -2.57 -9.17
N ASP A 32 5.33 -3.02 -9.99
CA ASP A 32 5.55 -4.09 -10.97
C ASP A 32 6.50 -3.70 -12.11
N VAL A 33 6.42 -2.46 -12.59
CA VAL A 33 7.34 -1.94 -13.61
C VAL A 33 8.77 -1.89 -13.06
N LEU A 34 8.93 -1.37 -11.85
CA LEU A 34 10.24 -1.25 -11.22
C LEU A 34 10.81 -2.61 -10.84
N ASN A 35 9.98 -3.57 -10.42
CA ASN A 35 10.38 -4.97 -10.24
C ASN A 35 10.93 -5.56 -11.55
N LYS A 36 10.19 -5.44 -12.67
CA LYS A 36 10.66 -5.90 -13.99
C LYS A 36 11.97 -5.24 -14.42
N HIS A 37 12.13 -3.94 -14.12
CA HIS A 37 13.37 -3.23 -14.39
C HIS A 37 14.54 -3.85 -13.61
N PHE A 38 14.39 -4.04 -12.30
CA PHE A 38 15.42 -4.70 -11.48
C PHE A 38 15.71 -6.13 -11.91
N GLN A 39 14.70 -6.89 -12.36
CA GLN A 39 14.91 -8.23 -12.91
C GLN A 39 15.83 -8.21 -14.13
N ASN A 40 15.66 -7.23 -15.02
CA ASN A 40 16.51 -7.06 -16.20
C ASN A 40 17.93 -6.60 -15.85
N ILE A 41 18.09 -5.65 -14.92
CA ILE A 41 19.41 -5.06 -14.62
C ILE A 41 20.25 -6.01 -13.76
N LEU A 42 19.66 -6.69 -12.77
CA LEU A 42 20.38 -7.56 -11.84
C LEU A 42 20.37 -9.06 -12.23
N HIS A 43 19.84 -9.42 -13.40
CA HIS A 43 19.65 -10.81 -13.84
C HIS A 43 18.95 -11.70 -12.80
N VAL A 44 18.02 -11.11 -12.04
CA VAL A 44 17.37 -11.75 -10.90
C VAL A 44 16.34 -12.79 -11.39
N SER A 45 16.57 -14.07 -11.05
CA SER A 45 15.74 -15.21 -11.43
C SER A 45 14.27 -15.05 -11.02
N LYS A 46 13.33 -15.61 -11.83
CA LYS A 46 11.86 -15.60 -11.61
C LYS A 46 11.43 -15.96 -10.18
N ALA A 47 12.20 -16.80 -9.49
CA ALA A 47 11.97 -17.17 -8.08
C ALA A 47 11.87 -15.93 -7.15
N ASN A 48 12.65 -14.89 -7.41
CA ASN A 48 12.66 -13.67 -6.61
C ASN A 48 11.47 -12.76 -6.88
N SER A 49 10.87 -12.81 -8.08
CA SER A 49 9.61 -12.11 -8.35
C SER A 49 8.44 -12.71 -7.58
N GLY A 50 8.43 -14.03 -7.36
CA GLY A 50 7.46 -14.67 -6.47
C GLY A 50 7.54 -14.11 -5.06
N LEU A 51 8.73 -13.72 -4.59
CA LEU A 51 8.91 -13.13 -3.28
C LEU A 51 8.38 -11.69 -3.16
N VAL A 52 8.24 -10.96 -4.26
CA VAL A 52 7.57 -9.64 -4.28
C VAL A 52 6.08 -9.83 -4.02
N GLN A 53 5.44 -10.77 -4.71
CA GLN A 53 4.05 -11.16 -4.45
C GLN A 53 3.86 -11.67 -3.02
N LEU A 54 4.78 -12.51 -2.53
CA LEU A 54 4.75 -12.98 -1.15
C LEU A 54 4.87 -11.83 -0.14
N SER A 55 5.63 -10.79 -0.47
CA SER A 55 5.72 -9.57 0.36
C SER A 55 4.42 -8.77 0.31
N LEU A 56 3.79 -8.63 -0.86
CA LEU A 56 2.50 -7.96 -1.01
C LEU A 56 1.38 -8.68 -0.25
N PHE A 57 1.17 -9.97 -0.51
CA PHE A 57 0.15 -10.75 0.19
C PHE A 57 0.48 -10.94 1.67
N GLY A 58 1.76 -11.05 2.02
CA GLY A 58 2.23 -11.10 3.40
C GLY A 58 1.93 -9.83 4.17
N ALA A 59 2.10 -8.66 3.55
CA ALA A 59 1.75 -7.37 4.14
C ALA A 59 0.24 -7.30 4.45
N TYR A 60 -0.60 -7.72 3.50
CA TYR A 60 -2.05 -7.81 3.71
C TYR A 60 -2.43 -8.79 4.84
N ALA A 61 -1.82 -9.97 4.89
CA ALA A 61 -2.08 -10.97 5.92
C ALA A 61 -1.65 -10.49 7.32
N VAL A 62 -0.47 -9.87 7.42
CA VAL A 62 0.06 -9.33 8.69
C VAL A 62 -0.74 -8.13 9.13
N MET A 63 -1.10 -7.24 8.21
CA MET A 63 -1.69 -5.95 8.56
C MET A 63 -3.22 -5.96 8.66
N GLY A 64 -3.91 -6.95 8.11
CA GLY A 64 -5.38 -7.03 8.19
C GLY A 64 -5.94 -7.08 9.63
N ILE A 65 -5.32 -7.88 10.51
CA ILE A 65 -5.73 -7.99 11.93
C ILE A 65 -5.41 -6.70 12.72
N PRO A 66 -4.16 -6.18 12.74
CA PRO A 66 -3.84 -4.96 13.47
C PRO A 66 -4.52 -3.71 12.88
N ALA A 67 -4.76 -3.63 11.56
CA ALA A 67 -5.51 -2.54 10.96
C ALA A 67 -6.95 -2.48 11.50
N GLY A 68 -7.66 -3.61 11.50
CA GLY A 68 -9.02 -3.69 12.06
C GLY A 68 -9.06 -3.35 13.55
N LEU A 69 -8.04 -3.75 14.33
CA LEU A 69 -7.91 -3.39 15.74
C LEU A 69 -7.65 -1.89 15.94
N VAL A 70 -6.77 -1.28 15.13
CA VAL A 70 -6.49 0.16 15.18
C VAL A 70 -7.74 0.96 14.84
N MET A 71 -8.49 0.57 13.81
CA MET A 71 -9.71 1.23 13.40
C MET A 71 -10.83 1.11 14.45
N LYS A 72 -10.95 -0.07 15.07
CA LYS A 72 -11.90 -0.30 16.17
C LYS A 72 -11.54 0.47 17.44
N LYS A 73 -10.25 0.62 17.76
CA LYS A 73 -9.78 1.22 19.02
C LYS A 73 -9.59 2.75 18.93
N PHE A 74 -9.06 3.26 17.82
CA PHE A 74 -8.75 4.69 17.62
C PHE A 74 -9.74 5.41 16.72
N GLY A 75 -10.71 4.70 16.14
CA GLY A 75 -11.72 5.23 15.24
C GLY A 75 -11.24 5.34 13.78
N TYR A 76 -12.22 5.36 12.87
CA TYR A 76 -12.00 5.30 11.42
C TYR A 76 -11.04 6.41 10.90
N LYS A 77 -11.23 7.65 11.36
CA LYS A 77 -10.41 8.80 10.92
C LYS A 77 -8.91 8.61 11.25
N ASN A 78 -8.60 8.07 12.42
CA ASN A 78 -7.21 7.87 12.84
C ASN A 78 -6.57 6.65 12.16
N GLY A 79 -7.36 5.60 11.89
CA GLY A 79 -6.91 4.46 11.09
C GLY A 79 -6.52 4.86 9.67
N VAL A 80 -7.37 5.66 9.01
CA VAL A 80 -7.08 6.21 7.67
C VAL A 80 -5.80 7.05 7.69
N LEU A 81 -5.62 7.92 8.70
CA LEU A 81 -4.43 8.76 8.80
C LEU A 81 -3.15 7.93 9.03
N PHE A 82 -3.23 6.87 9.82
CA PHE A 82 -2.12 5.94 10.05
C PHE A 82 -1.75 5.15 8.78
N GLY A 83 -2.74 4.64 8.05
CA GLY A 83 -2.52 3.98 6.76
C GLY A 83 -1.89 4.93 5.72
N LEU A 84 -2.35 6.20 5.69
CA LEU A 84 -1.77 7.24 4.83
C LEU A 84 -0.30 7.53 5.19
N ALA A 85 0.04 7.56 6.48
CA ALA A 85 1.41 7.76 6.94
C ALA A 85 2.32 6.59 6.54
N LEU A 86 1.87 5.35 6.72
CA LEU A 86 2.59 4.15 6.27
C LEU A 86 2.80 4.15 4.76
N TYR A 87 1.77 4.54 3.99
CA TYR A 87 1.87 4.67 2.53
C TYR A 87 2.92 5.71 2.13
N ALA A 88 2.92 6.88 2.76
CA ALA A 88 3.91 7.92 2.51
C ALA A 88 5.34 7.47 2.85
N ILE A 89 5.53 6.78 3.98
CA ILE A 89 6.84 6.21 4.38
C ILE A 89 7.31 5.19 3.33
N GLY A 90 6.43 4.29 2.91
CA GLY A 90 6.70 3.32 1.86
C GLY A 90 7.16 4.00 0.57
N ALA A 91 6.43 5.02 0.11
CA ALA A 91 6.77 5.82 -1.08
C ALA A 91 8.13 6.52 -0.95
N PHE A 92 8.44 7.13 0.19
CA PHE A 92 9.75 7.74 0.44
C PHE A 92 10.88 6.72 0.43
N LEU A 93 10.64 5.49 0.91
CA LEU A 93 11.62 4.40 0.86
C LEU A 93 11.93 3.89 -0.55
N PHE A 94 11.08 4.15 -1.55
CA PHE A 94 11.42 3.82 -2.95
C PHE A 94 12.60 4.63 -3.48
N VAL A 95 12.77 5.88 -3.05
CA VAL A 95 13.87 6.75 -3.50
C VAL A 95 15.26 6.17 -3.15
N PRO A 96 15.58 5.82 -1.89
CA PRO A 96 16.85 5.19 -1.55
C PRO A 96 16.95 3.76 -2.08
N ALA A 97 15.84 3.03 -2.21
CA ALA A 97 15.84 1.68 -2.79
C ALA A 97 16.25 1.70 -4.27
N ALA A 98 15.75 2.69 -5.03
CA ALA A 98 16.14 2.91 -6.42
C ALA A 98 17.63 3.28 -6.54
N ASN A 99 18.11 4.19 -5.69
CA ASN A 99 19.50 4.64 -5.74
C ASN A 99 20.52 3.55 -5.34
N SER A 100 20.13 2.63 -4.45
CA SER A 100 21.01 1.57 -3.95
C SER A 100 21.01 0.31 -4.82
N PHE A 101 20.22 0.26 -5.91
CA PHE A 101 20.03 -0.91 -6.77
C PHE A 101 19.79 -2.23 -6.01
N SER A 102 19.11 -2.17 -4.86
CA SER A 102 18.93 -3.33 -3.98
C SER A 102 17.52 -3.89 -4.06
N PHE A 103 17.40 -5.13 -4.56
CA PHE A 103 16.13 -5.84 -4.68
C PHE A 103 15.43 -6.07 -3.32
N THR A 104 16.21 -6.28 -2.26
CA THR A 104 15.68 -6.49 -0.90
C THR A 104 15.09 -5.19 -0.34
N ALA A 105 15.78 -4.06 -0.51
CA ALA A 105 15.28 -2.76 -0.05
C ALA A 105 13.98 -2.38 -0.76
N PHE A 106 13.90 -2.65 -2.06
CA PHE A 106 12.69 -2.43 -2.86
C PHE A 106 11.50 -3.25 -2.35
N ARG A 107 11.72 -4.54 -2.06
CA ARG A 107 10.68 -5.42 -1.52
C ARG A 107 10.18 -5.00 -0.15
N ILE A 108 11.07 -4.51 0.71
CA ILE A 108 10.69 -3.97 2.02
C ILE A 108 9.88 -2.68 1.86
N ALA A 109 10.27 -1.79 0.96
CA ALA A 109 9.52 -0.57 0.65
C ALA A 109 8.10 -0.90 0.14
N LEU A 110 7.99 -1.88 -0.77
CA LEU A 110 6.71 -2.41 -1.25
C LEU A 110 5.88 -3.04 -0.13
N PHE A 111 6.50 -3.79 0.77
CA PHE A 111 5.83 -4.40 1.93
C PHE A 111 5.21 -3.32 2.83
N ILE A 112 5.97 -2.28 3.17
CA ILE A 112 5.50 -1.18 4.03
C ILE A 112 4.38 -0.40 3.34
N LEU A 113 4.53 -0.13 2.05
CA LEU A 113 3.51 0.52 1.24
C LEU A 113 2.21 -0.32 1.21
N ALA A 114 2.32 -1.63 1.02
CA ALA A 114 1.19 -2.55 1.05
C ALA A 114 0.53 -2.66 2.43
N CYS A 115 1.30 -2.59 3.52
CA CYS A 115 0.74 -2.50 4.88
C CYS A 115 -0.09 -1.23 5.07
N GLY A 116 0.37 -0.08 4.55
CA GLY A 116 -0.38 1.17 4.58
C GLY A 116 -1.70 1.08 3.83
N LEU A 117 -1.67 0.44 2.65
CA LEU A 117 -2.85 0.21 1.82
C LEU A 117 -3.84 -0.77 2.47
N ALA A 118 -3.36 -1.90 3.00
CA ALA A 118 -4.19 -2.84 3.74
C ALA A 118 -4.88 -2.19 4.95
N THR A 119 -4.25 -1.18 5.55
CA THR A 119 -4.84 -0.41 6.64
C THR A 119 -5.90 0.61 6.18
N LEU A 120 -5.79 1.12 4.95
CA LEU A 120 -6.78 1.99 4.34
C LEU A 120 -8.01 1.22 3.83
N GLU A 121 -7.82 -0.06 3.50
CA GLU A 121 -8.85 -0.97 2.99
C GLU A 121 -9.66 -1.66 4.11
N ALA A 122 -9.06 -1.83 5.30
CA ALA A 122 -9.71 -2.42 6.49
C ALA A 122 -10.84 -1.53 7.06
#